data_AF-A0AAN1SZQ8-F1
#
_entry.id   AF-A0AAN1SZQ8-F1
#
_cell.length_a   1.000
_cell.length_b   1.000
_cell.length_c   1.000
_cell.angle_alpha   90.00
_cell.angle_beta   90.00
_cell.angle_gamma   90.00
#
_symmetry.space_group_name_H-M   'P 1'
#
loop_
_entity.id
_entity.type
_entity.pdbx_description
1 polymer ?
#
loop_
_entity_poly.entity_id
_entity_poly.type
_entity_poly.pdbx_seq_one_letter_code
_entity_poly.pdbx_strand_id
1 'polypeptide(L)'
;MNSPSDFEHYADSLSEIEASLRALGADKAILKILPRNANDKNQIYFASSFSSLYNNFDLTLAERGGSTSQTKSRSAPGSCIPEAVFNRFSWVKADGSLIQAKNVKVIVYTQYPEARLSGFQTVENTMPHSLSVAYTKEHPETMRLLVLARLPGGACLGLMYLDVSQSLLDEITALPGLDGSRVCKVLEISTGNAEKLFTQLAQIVSRPMKGCRLDAAGNTLPFTGTQVCGYTLEHALGIIPNAAKDGDIYGIELKTHTQVKATLFTPEPDFGLYTESFEAFMRSYGYEMNGAFRVTGIHRAGVRCDKSGLTLKIREYHTAESECDGTDWIRDAKGDKQPFPYDPMTPLTTKLGAVEVVLEDDNSFVAAGWTLERLMNNWGVKHNEVIYIPATKTANPDAEEARQGFEYVVIFEPTVIWCRETSAEHLLNAISSGVIYLDPAPKFVPGDPSKNKRRAQWRVNDITKAVAALYQHTEVLRISGEVSDQPPSI
;
A
#
# COMPACT_ATOMS: atom_id res chain seq x y z
N MET A 1 17.76 15.67 -33.98
CA MET A 1 18.53 16.25 -32.85
C MET A 1 19.29 15.11 -32.18
N ASN A 2 20.53 15.33 -31.76
CA ASN A 2 21.23 14.32 -30.96
C ASN A 2 20.67 14.35 -29.54
N SER A 3 20.18 13.21 -29.06
CA SER A 3 19.69 13.09 -27.69
C SER A 3 20.83 13.38 -26.69
N PRO A 4 20.57 14.09 -25.57
CA PRO A 4 21.60 14.38 -24.57
C PRO A 4 22.20 13.12 -23.94
N SER A 5 21.43 12.04 -23.87
CA SER A 5 21.84 10.71 -23.46
C SER A 5 20.85 9.65 -23.98
N ASP A 6 21.04 8.39 -23.60
CA ASP A 6 20.14 7.29 -23.98
C ASP A 6 18.79 7.31 -23.22
N PHE A 7 18.55 8.28 -22.34
CA PHE A 7 17.37 8.35 -21.49
C PHE A 7 16.25 9.25 -22.01
N GLU A 8 16.56 10.21 -22.87
CA GLU A 8 15.60 11.22 -23.31
C GLU A 8 14.78 10.75 -24.51
N HIS A 9 13.48 11.01 -24.42
CA HIS A 9 12.45 10.67 -25.40
C HIS A 9 11.90 11.94 -26.05
N TYR A 10 11.23 11.77 -27.19
CA TYR A 10 10.53 12.83 -27.91
C TYR A 10 9.16 12.28 -28.33
N ALA A 11 8.14 13.14 -28.28
CA ALA A 11 6.79 12.82 -28.71
C ALA A 11 6.12 14.09 -29.23
N ASP A 12 5.31 13.94 -30.27
CA ASP A 12 4.59 15.06 -30.88
C ASP A 12 3.18 15.24 -30.29
N SER A 13 2.65 14.19 -29.65
CA SER A 13 1.30 14.18 -29.07
C SER A 13 1.19 13.32 -27.81
N LEU A 14 0.13 13.54 -27.02
CA LEU A 14 -0.15 12.74 -25.83
C LEU A 14 -0.46 11.28 -26.21
N SER A 15 -1.07 11.07 -27.38
CA SER A 15 -1.39 9.73 -27.89
C SER A 15 -0.14 8.87 -28.11
N GLU A 16 0.98 9.45 -28.52
CA GLU A 16 2.25 8.73 -28.69
C GLU A 16 2.83 8.32 -27.33
N ILE A 17 2.77 9.22 -26.34
CA ILE A 17 3.15 8.91 -24.96
C ILE A 17 2.29 7.76 -24.44
N GLU A 18 0.96 7.87 -24.56
CA GLU A 18 0.03 6.82 -24.11
C GLU A 18 0.30 5.47 -24.78
N ALA A 19 0.56 5.45 -26.09
CA ALA A 19 0.90 4.23 -26.82
C ALA A 19 2.20 3.59 -26.32
N SER A 20 3.24 4.39 -26.08
CA SER A 20 4.51 3.94 -25.51
C SER A 20 4.31 3.33 -24.11
N LEU A 21 3.58 4.04 -23.24
CA LEU A 21 3.31 3.59 -21.88
C LEU A 21 2.46 2.31 -21.85
N ARG A 22 1.47 2.19 -22.74
CA ARG A 22 0.68 0.96 -22.92
C ARG A 22 1.55 -0.22 -23.36
N ALA A 23 2.48 0.00 -24.28
CA ALA A 23 3.42 -1.04 -24.74
C ALA A 23 4.37 -1.51 -23.61
N LEU A 24 4.70 -0.62 -22.68
CA LEU A 24 5.46 -0.93 -21.46
C LEU A 24 4.62 -1.60 -20.37
N GLY A 25 3.30 -1.75 -20.57
CA GLY A 25 2.39 -2.37 -19.61
C GLY A 25 1.95 -1.46 -18.47
N ALA A 26 2.11 -0.14 -18.60
CA ALA A 26 1.63 0.81 -17.60
C ALA A 26 0.10 0.93 -17.63
N ASP A 27 -0.51 1.09 -16.45
CA ASP A 27 -1.96 1.27 -16.27
C ASP A 27 -2.34 2.71 -15.90
N LYS A 28 -1.37 3.52 -15.49
CA LYS A 28 -1.54 4.92 -15.11
C LYS A 28 -0.22 5.67 -15.28
N ALA A 29 -0.27 6.97 -15.49
CA ALA A 29 0.93 7.81 -15.43
C ALA A 29 0.65 9.17 -14.79
N ILE A 30 1.64 9.66 -14.06
CA ILE A 30 1.67 11.03 -13.53
C ILE A 30 2.66 11.84 -14.33
N LEU A 31 2.17 12.90 -14.97
CA LEU A 31 2.90 13.78 -15.86
C LEU A 31 3.19 15.10 -15.15
N LYS A 32 4.44 15.56 -15.23
CA LYS A 32 4.86 16.83 -14.64
C LYS A 32 5.79 17.60 -15.57
N ILE A 33 5.37 18.79 -15.98
CA ILE A 33 6.24 19.74 -16.67
C ILE A 33 7.27 20.29 -15.69
N LEU A 34 8.54 20.21 -16.06
CA LEU A 34 9.67 20.65 -15.25
C LEU A 34 10.20 22.00 -15.77
N PRO A 35 9.92 23.13 -15.10
CA PRO A 35 10.60 24.39 -15.41
C PRO A 35 12.10 24.29 -15.16
N ARG A 36 12.87 25.26 -15.65
CA ARG A 36 14.35 25.31 -15.51
C ARG A 36 14.85 24.95 -14.11
N ASN A 37 14.27 25.55 -13.08
CA ASN A 37 14.72 25.46 -11.70
C ASN A 37 14.12 24.27 -10.93
N ALA A 38 13.40 23.38 -11.62
CA ALA A 38 12.66 22.28 -10.98
C ALA A 38 13.56 21.28 -10.22
N ASN A 39 14.86 21.24 -10.53
CA ASN A 39 15.82 20.28 -9.99
C ASN A 39 17.09 20.95 -9.40
N ASP A 40 17.06 22.24 -9.06
CA ASP A 40 18.23 23.02 -8.59
C ASP A 40 18.89 22.46 -7.31
N LYS A 41 18.16 21.64 -6.54
CA LYS A 41 18.65 20.97 -5.33
C LYS A 41 18.91 19.47 -5.53
N ASN A 42 19.04 19.00 -6.77
CA ASN A 42 18.99 17.58 -7.15
C ASN A 42 17.72 16.88 -6.62
N GLN A 43 16.64 17.66 -6.51
CA GLN A 43 15.35 17.23 -6.03
C GLN A 43 14.26 17.90 -6.86
N ILE A 44 13.22 17.16 -7.20
CA ILE A 44 12.08 17.66 -7.97
C ILE A 44 10.90 17.85 -7.03
N TYR A 45 10.39 19.07 -6.91
CA TYR A 45 9.10 19.29 -6.28
C TYR A 45 8.04 18.48 -6.99
N PHE A 46 7.30 17.61 -6.31
CA PHE A 46 6.28 16.79 -6.94
C PHE A 46 4.87 17.32 -6.65
N ALA A 47 4.44 17.25 -5.40
CA ALA A 47 3.11 17.65 -4.97
C ALA A 47 3.16 18.24 -3.56
N SER A 48 2.10 18.92 -3.14
CA SER A 48 1.94 19.39 -1.76
C SER A 48 1.48 18.30 -0.80
N SER A 49 1.06 17.14 -1.30
CA SER A 49 0.65 15.99 -0.50
C SER A 49 1.55 14.79 -0.77
N PHE A 50 1.94 14.11 0.30
CA PHE A 50 2.64 12.82 0.22
C PHE A 50 1.70 11.69 -0.24
N SER A 51 0.44 11.72 0.22
CA SER A 51 -0.55 10.66 -0.01
C SER A 51 -0.75 10.39 -1.50
N SER A 52 -0.65 11.41 -2.36
CA SER A 52 -0.83 11.28 -3.81
C SER A 52 0.20 10.36 -4.46
N LEU A 53 1.45 10.33 -3.99
CA LEU A 53 2.44 9.37 -4.49
C LEU A 53 2.27 8.01 -3.83
N TYR A 54 2.01 7.99 -2.53
CA TYR A 54 1.85 6.77 -1.75
C TYR A 54 0.72 5.86 -2.24
N ASN A 55 -0.42 6.45 -2.60
CA ASN A 55 -1.58 5.70 -3.09
C ASN A 55 -1.37 5.17 -4.51
N ASN A 56 -0.44 5.75 -5.27
CA ASN A 56 -0.20 5.37 -6.66
C ASN A 56 0.98 4.41 -6.83
N PHE A 57 2.07 4.55 -6.07
CA PHE A 57 3.28 3.76 -6.29
C PHE A 57 3.65 2.90 -5.09
N ASP A 58 4.25 1.74 -5.37
CA ASP A 58 4.74 0.80 -4.37
C ASP A 58 5.97 1.41 -3.66
N LEU A 59 5.66 2.03 -2.53
CA LEU A 59 6.57 2.83 -1.72
C LEU A 59 6.65 2.22 -0.32
N THR A 60 7.86 2.12 0.21
CA THR A 60 8.09 1.81 1.62
C THR A 60 8.43 3.10 2.35
N LEU A 61 7.60 3.49 3.33
CA LEU A 61 7.98 4.53 4.29
C LEU A 61 9.13 4.00 5.14
N ALA A 62 10.13 4.84 5.34
CA ALA A 62 11.22 4.60 6.26
C ALA A 62 11.51 5.87 7.06
N GLU A 63 11.59 5.76 8.37
CA GLU A 63 12.23 6.76 9.20
C GLU A 63 13.75 6.68 9.02
N ARG A 64 14.36 7.75 8.49
CA ARG A 64 15.82 7.84 8.39
C ARG A 64 16.42 7.82 9.79
N GLY A 65 17.42 6.96 10.02
CA GLY A 65 18.39 7.17 11.10
C GLY A 65 18.97 8.59 11.03
N GLY A 66 19.22 9.20 12.20
CA GLY A 66 19.49 10.64 12.34
C GLY A 66 20.45 11.23 11.30
N SER A 67 20.13 12.44 10.81
CA SER A 67 20.94 13.19 9.85
C SER A 67 22.42 13.27 10.27
N THR A 68 23.32 12.84 9.40
CA THR A 68 24.78 12.99 9.54
C THR A 68 25.33 14.27 8.91
N SER A 69 24.46 15.19 8.45
CA SER A 69 24.92 16.42 7.80
C SER A 69 25.54 17.38 8.84
N GLN A 70 26.87 17.47 8.83
CA GLN A 70 27.64 18.48 9.58
C GLN A 70 27.80 19.81 8.81
N THR A 71 27.20 19.94 7.62
CA THR A 71 27.46 21.06 6.69
C THR A 71 26.35 22.11 6.62
N LYS A 72 25.25 21.93 7.35
CA LYS A 72 24.22 22.97 7.51
C LYS A 72 24.17 23.41 8.97
N SER A 73 24.47 24.66 9.24
CA SER A 73 24.43 25.26 10.59
C SER A 73 23.03 25.32 11.22
N ARG A 74 22.02 24.69 10.59
CA ARG A 74 20.59 24.72 10.95
C ARG A 74 19.91 23.35 10.96
N SER A 75 20.62 22.26 10.67
CA SER A 75 20.05 20.92 10.85
C SER A 75 20.31 20.45 12.28
N ALA A 76 19.27 20.38 13.10
CA ALA A 76 19.35 19.72 14.40
C ALA A 76 19.66 18.22 14.18
N PRO A 77 20.77 17.70 14.73
CA PRO A 77 21.03 16.26 14.75
C PRO A 77 19.84 15.54 15.41
N GLY A 78 19.25 14.55 14.73
CA GLY A 78 18.14 13.76 15.26
C GLY A 78 16.73 14.08 14.73
N SER A 79 16.55 15.11 13.90
CA SER A 79 15.28 15.32 13.19
C SER A 79 15.07 14.23 12.13
N CYS A 80 14.03 13.42 12.29
CA CYS A 80 13.63 12.39 11.33
C CYS A 80 12.89 13.08 10.18
N ILE A 81 13.45 12.99 8.97
CA ILE A 81 12.74 13.42 7.76
C ILE A 81 12.06 12.18 7.21
N PRO A 82 10.70 12.11 7.20
CA PRO A 82 10.00 11.00 6.60
C PRO A 82 10.41 10.88 5.13
N GLU A 83 10.92 9.72 4.75
CA GLU A 83 11.15 9.39 3.35
C GLU A 83 10.37 8.13 2.96
N ALA A 84 9.90 8.10 1.72
CA ALA A 84 9.31 6.91 1.14
C ALA A 84 10.12 6.50 -0.09
N VAL A 85 10.63 5.27 -0.07
CA VAL A 85 11.52 4.75 -1.10
C VAL A 85 10.69 3.92 -2.07
N PHE A 86 10.89 4.13 -3.37
CA PHE A 86 10.28 3.28 -4.39
C PHE A 86 10.91 1.89 -4.28
N ASN A 87 10.08 0.87 -4.01
CA ASN A 87 10.55 -0.51 -3.95
C ASN A 87 11.08 -0.97 -5.31
N ARG A 88 10.44 -0.49 -6.39
CA ARG A 88 10.90 -0.69 -7.78
C ARG A 88 10.74 0.57 -8.59
N PHE A 89 11.86 1.09 -9.06
CA PHE A 89 11.92 2.22 -10.00
C PHE A 89 12.94 1.92 -11.09
N SER A 90 12.51 1.96 -12.34
CA SER A 90 13.39 1.86 -13.51
C SER A 90 13.22 3.07 -14.41
N TRP A 91 14.33 3.56 -14.97
CA TRP A 91 14.27 4.48 -16.10
C TRP A 91 14.10 3.71 -17.40
N VAL A 92 13.25 4.21 -18.30
CA VAL A 92 13.11 3.69 -19.66
C VAL A 92 14.07 4.46 -20.57
N LYS A 93 14.95 3.74 -21.26
CA LYS A 93 15.84 4.32 -22.28
C LYS A 93 15.09 4.51 -23.61
N ALA A 94 15.66 5.31 -24.51
CA ALA A 94 15.10 5.60 -25.82
C ALA A 94 14.92 4.35 -26.72
N ASP A 95 15.71 3.30 -26.48
CA ASP A 95 15.60 2.00 -27.15
C ASP A 95 14.54 1.06 -26.51
N GLY A 96 13.85 1.52 -25.46
CA GLY A 96 12.86 0.76 -24.70
C GLY A 96 13.45 -0.11 -23.60
N SER A 97 14.78 -0.20 -23.46
CA SER A 97 15.41 -0.97 -22.39
C SER A 97 15.23 -0.30 -21.02
N LEU A 98 15.15 -1.13 -19.96
CA LEU A 98 14.95 -0.67 -18.60
C LEU A 98 16.26 -0.69 -17.82
N ILE A 99 16.48 0.34 -17.02
CA ILE A 99 17.60 0.38 -16.07
C ILE A 99 17.15 0.81 -14.69
N GLN A 100 17.43 -0.04 -13.70
CA GLN A 100 16.99 0.17 -12.32
C GLN A 100 17.69 1.35 -11.66
N ALA A 101 16.91 2.19 -10.98
CA ALA A 101 17.41 3.22 -10.10
C ALA A 101 17.80 2.66 -8.71
N LYS A 102 18.84 3.22 -8.10
CA LYS A 102 19.37 2.71 -6.81
C LYS A 102 18.43 2.97 -5.65
N ASN A 103 17.92 4.21 -5.55
CA ASN A 103 17.21 4.67 -4.36
C ASN A 103 16.36 5.91 -4.67
N VAL A 104 15.48 5.82 -5.67
CA VAL A 104 14.52 6.90 -5.91
C VAL A 104 13.59 6.98 -4.72
N LYS A 105 13.40 8.19 -4.20
CA LYS A 105 12.61 8.39 -3.00
C LYS A 105 11.89 9.72 -2.99
N VAL A 106 10.79 9.73 -2.25
CA VAL A 106 10.01 10.89 -1.87
C VAL A 106 10.50 11.36 -0.52
N ILE A 107 10.94 12.61 -0.44
CA ILE A 107 11.31 13.27 0.81
C ILE A 107 10.16 14.20 1.17
N VAL A 108 9.57 13.99 2.34
CA VAL A 108 8.46 14.82 2.82
C VAL A 108 9.00 15.85 3.80
N TYR A 109 8.81 17.11 3.45
CA TYR A 109 9.03 18.21 4.38
C TYR A 109 7.71 18.43 5.12
N THR A 110 7.68 18.28 6.44
CA THR A 110 6.46 18.52 7.23
C THR A 110 6.26 20.01 7.52
N GLN A 111 7.37 20.76 7.61
CA GLN A 111 7.39 22.23 7.81
C GLN A 111 6.80 23.01 6.62
N TYR A 112 6.90 22.45 5.43
CA TYR A 112 6.29 22.95 4.20
C TYR A 112 5.62 21.75 3.57
N PRO A 113 4.29 21.64 3.48
CA PRO A 113 3.62 20.44 2.98
C PRO A 113 4.00 20.23 1.52
N GLU A 114 5.13 19.55 1.31
CA GLU A 114 5.86 19.45 0.07
C GLU A 114 6.55 18.09 0.04
N ALA A 115 6.22 17.31 -0.99
CA ALA A 115 6.88 16.08 -1.34
C ALA A 115 7.85 16.34 -2.49
N ARG A 116 9.12 15.97 -2.30
CA ARG A 116 10.17 16.08 -3.33
C ARG A 116 10.73 14.72 -3.71
N LEU A 117 10.92 14.50 -5.02
CA LEU A 117 11.61 13.33 -5.52
C LEU A 117 13.12 13.54 -5.52
N SER A 118 13.89 12.52 -5.15
CA SER A 118 15.35 12.51 -5.18
C SER A 118 15.88 11.11 -5.47
N GLY A 119 17.20 10.96 -5.59
CA GLY A 119 17.85 9.65 -5.73
C GLY A 119 17.76 9.01 -7.12
N PHE A 120 17.75 9.83 -8.18
CA PHE A 120 17.53 9.40 -9.57
C PHE A 120 18.64 8.55 -10.21
N GLN A 121 19.76 8.32 -9.52
CA GLN A 121 20.91 7.61 -10.09
C GLN A 121 20.63 6.11 -10.25
N THR A 122 21.03 5.55 -11.38
CA THR A 122 20.93 4.12 -11.70
C THR A 122 22.01 3.28 -11.02
N VAL A 123 21.81 1.96 -11.02
CA VAL A 123 22.81 0.99 -10.55
C VAL A 123 24.14 1.10 -11.31
N GLU A 124 24.11 1.58 -12.56
CA GLU A 124 25.29 1.84 -13.40
C GLU A 124 25.91 3.23 -13.20
N ASN A 125 25.45 3.98 -12.19
CA ASN A 125 25.87 5.37 -11.92
C ASN A 125 25.47 6.40 -12.98
N THR A 126 24.52 6.07 -13.85
CA THR A 126 23.96 6.96 -14.88
C THR A 126 22.63 7.58 -14.43
N MET A 127 22.13 8.59 -15.13
CA MET A 127 20.80 9.19 -14.95
C MET A 127 20.44 9.98 -16.21
N PRO A 128 19.15 10.34 -16.42
CA PRO A 128 18.78 11.25 -17.51
C PRO A 128 19.58 12.56 -17.41
N HIS A 129 20.36 12.85 -18.45
CA HIS A 129 21.24 14.03 -18.46
C HIS A 129 20.43 15.33 -18.38
N SER A 130 19.20 15.30 -18.91
CA SER A 130 18.18 16.36 -18.81
C SER A 130 17.81 16.78 -17.38
N LEU A 131 18.10 15.95 -16.38
CA LEU A 131 17.90 16.26 -14.95
C LEU A 131 19.15 16.83 -14.26
N SER A 132 20.27 16.94 -14.96
CA SER A 132 21.50 17.51 -14.41
C SER A 132 21.45 19.05 -14.38
N VAL A 133 22.12 19.64 -13.39
CA VAL A 133 22.27 21.10 -13.30
C VAL A 133 23.09 21.67 -14.47
N ALA A 134 24.00 20.88 -15.03
CA ALA A 134 24.76 21.28 -16.22
C ALA A 134 23.83 21.49 -17.42
N TYR A 135 22.99 20.49 -17.69
CA TYR A 135 22.02 20.55 -18.79
C TYR A 135 21.05 21.74 -18.65
N THR A 136 20.44 21.95 -17.47
CA THR A 136 19.46 23.04 -17.28
C THR A 136 20.06 24.44 -17.32
N LYS A 137 21.38 24.58 -17.14
CA LYS A 137 22.09 25.84 -17.33
C LYS A 137 22.39 26.11 -18.80
N GLU A 138 22.77 25.07 -19.54
CA GLU A 138 23.08 25.16 -20.97
C GLU A 138 21.81 25.31 -21.82
N HIS A 139 20.70 24.69 -21.40
CA HIS A 139 19.43 24.63 -22.11
C HIS A 139 18.27 25.21 -21.26
N PRO A 140 18.30 26.52 -20.92
CA PRO A 140 17.36 27.11 -19.98
C PRO A 140 15.91 27.18 -20.49
N GLU A 141 15.73 27.21 -21.81
CA GLU A 141 14.43 27.34 -22.48
C GLU A 141 13.81 25.99 -22.87
N THR A 142 14.55 24.88 -22.72
CA THR A 142 14.04 23.56 -23.07
C THR A 142 12.96 23.13 -22.08
N MET A 143 11.74 22.96 -22.58
CA MET A 143 10.65 22.36 -21.82
C MET A 143 10.89 20.86 -21.66
N ARG A 144 10.81 20.40 -20.42
CA ARG A 144 11.06 19.00 -20.04
C ARG A 144 9.81 18.45 -19.40
N LEU A 145 9.43 17.24 -19.77
CA LEU A 145 8.32 16.51 -19.16
C LEU A 145 8.87 15.27 -18.45
N LEU A 146 8.63 15.19 -17.15
CA LEU A 146 8.81 13.98 -16.37
C LEU A 146 7.51 13.18 -16.39
N VAL A 147 7.61 11.92 -16.78
CA VAL A 147 6.50 10.96 -16.71
C VAL A 147 6.88 9.87 -15.71
N LEU A 148 6.03 9.69 -14.69
CA LEU A 148 6.09 8.56 -13.78
C LEU A 148 4.95 7.61 -14.13
N ALA A 149 5.25 6.58 -14.89
CA ALA A 149 4.29 5.56 -15.28
C ALA A 149 4.25 4.43 -14.25
N ARG A 150 3.05 4.00 -13.89
CA ARG A 150 2.77 2.95 -12.93
C ARG A 150 2.49 1.65 -13.67
N LEU A 151 3.21 0.59 -13.29
CA LEU A 151 2.87 -0.78 -13.67
C LEU A 151 1.87 -1.37 -12.66
N PRO A 152 1.09 -2.39 -13.07
CA PRO A 152 0.31 -3.20 -12.14
C PRO A 152 1.12 -3.63 -10.91
N GLY A 153 0.56 -3.41 -9.71
CA GLY A 153 1.25 -3.65 -8.45
C GLY A 153 2.11 -2.48 -7.94
N GLY A 154 2.18 -1.36 -8.66
CA GLY A 154 2.73 -0.09 -8.17
C GLY A 154 4.19 0.20 -8.53
N ALA A 155 4.87 -0.66 -9.29
CA ALA A 155 6.23 -0.35 -9.76
C ALA A 155 6.24 0.89 -10.65
N CYS A 156 7.31 1.69 -10.58
CA CYS A 156 7.42 2.94 -11.33
C CYS A 156 8.40 2.81 -12.50
N LEU A 157 7.97 3.27 -13.67
CA LEU A 157 8.79 3.56 -14.84
C LEU A 157 8.95 5.08 -14.99
N GLY A 158 10.18 5.57 -14.96
CA GLY A 158 10.50 6.97 -15.21
C GLY A 158 10.83 7.19 -16.69
N LEU A 159 10.24 8.22 -17.30
CA LEU A 159 10.59 8.69 -18.64
C LEU A 159 10.81 10.20 -18.61
N MET A 160 11.77 10.65 -19.41
CA MET A 160 12.06 12.08 -19.62
C MET A 160 11.82 12.43 -21.08
N TYR A 161 10.85 13.32 -21.33
CA TYR A 161 10.60 13.86 -22.66
C TYR A 161 11.17 15.28 -22.77
N LEU A 162 11.77 15.57 -23.92
CA LEU A 162 12.33 16.87 -24.27
C LEU A 162 11.54 17.56 -25.37
N ASP A 163 11.78 18.86 -25.52
CA ASP A 163 11.25 19.69 -26.60
C ASP A 163 9.72 19.59 -26.75
N VAL A 164 9.04 19.55 -25.61
CA VAL A 164 7.58 19.48 -25.52
C VAL A 164 6.97 20.65 -26.29
N SER A 165 6.27 20.34 -27.38
CA SER A 165 5.59 21.33 -28.23
C SER A 165 4.43 22.01 -27.48
N GLN A 166 4.01 23.19 -27.94
CA GLN A 166 2.86 23.88 -27.35
C GLN A 166 1.57 23.04 -27.47
N SER A 167 1.38 22.31 -28.58
CA SER A 167 0.21 21.44 -28.75
C SER A 167 0.20 20.30 -27.73
N LEU A 168 1.34 19.63 -27.53
CA LEU A 168 1.46 18.59 -26.51
C LEU A 168 1.25 19.15 -25.11
N LEU A 169 1.78 20.35 -24.83
CA LEU A 169 1.57 21.03 -23.56
C LEU A 169 0.08 21.32 -23.30
N ASP A 170 -0.67 21.74 -24.32
CA ASP A 170 -2.10 22.00 -24.23
C ASP A 170 -2.88 20.70 -23.95
N GLU A 171 -2.52 19.59 -24.63
CA GLU A 171 -3.09 18.25 -24.37
C GLU A 171 -2.84 17.79 -22.93
N ILE A 172 -1.61 17.92 -22.43
CA ILE A 172 -1.25 17.57 -21.04
C ILE A 172 -1.99 18.48 -20.06
N THR A 173 -2.14 19.77 -20.36
CA THR A 173 -2.82 20.73 -19.47
C THR A 173 -4.31 20.42 -19.34
N ALA A 174 -4.93 19.83 -20.37
CA ALA A 174 -6.32 19.41 -20.38
C ALA A 174 -6.59 18.15 -19.53
N LEU A 175 -5.56 17.36 -19.20
CA LEU A 175 -5.70 16.19 -18.33
C LEU A 175 -6.19 16.57 -16.91
N PRO A 176 -6.87 15.64 -16.21
CA PRO A 176 -7.20 15.83 -14.81
C PRO A 176 -5.93 16.05 -13.96
N GLY A 177 -6.04 16.90 -12.94
CA GLY A 177 -4.96 17.08 -11.96
C GLY A 177 -4.86 15.88 -11.03
N LEU A 178 -3.66 15.61 -10.53
CA LEU A 178 -3.47 14.67 -9.42
C LEU A 178 -4.09 15.26 -8.15
N ASP A 179 -4.74 14.44 -7.32
CA ASP A 179 -5.33 14.91 -6.06
C ASP A 179 -4.34 15.72 -5.22
N GLY A 180 -4.75 16.93 -4.87
CA GLY A 180 -3.92 17.88 -4.14
C GLY A 180 -2.80 18.55 -4.95
N SER A 181 -2.76 18.42 -6.28
CA SER A 181 -1.74 19.04 -7.13
C SER A 181 -2.30 19.52 -8.48
N ARG A 182 -2.18 20.82 -8.76
CA ARG A 182 -2.52 21.37 -10.09
C ARG A 182 -1.39 21.22 -11.12
N VAL A 183 -0.17 20.97 -10.65
CA VAL A 183 1.04 20.90 -11.49
C VAL A 183 1.34 19.50 -11.99
N CYS A 184 0.80 18.47 -11.33
CA CYS A 184 0.88 17.10 -11.79
C CYS A 184 -0.45 16.71 -12.44
N LYS A 185 -0.36 16.05 -13.59
CA LYS A 185 -1.49 15.61 -14.39
C LYS A 185 -1.56 14.09 -14.40
N VAL A 186 -2.76 13.54 -14.47
CA VAL A 186 -2.98 12.08 -14.45
C VAL A 186 -3.45 11.64 -15.83
N LEU A 187 -2.80 10.61 -16.36
CA LEU A 187 -3.19 9.89 -17.56
C LEU A 187 -3.54 8.46 -17.16
N GLU A 188 -4.81 8.09 -17.28
CA GLU A 188 -5.26 6.70 -17.11
C GLU A 188 -5.03 5.92 -18.39
N ILE A 189 -4.46 4.72 -18.29
CA ILE A 189 -4.12 3.90 -19.45
C ILE A 189 -4.93 2.62 -19.37
N SER A 190 -5.96 2.51 -20.22
CA SER A 190 -6.76 1.29 -20.28
C SER A 190 -5.92 0.12 -20.79
N THR A 191 -5.68 -0.84 -19.90
CA THR A 191 -4.97 -2.11 -20.15
C THR A 191 -5.92 -3.30 -20.34
N GLY A 192 -7.22 -3.10 -20.09
CA GLY A 192 -8.24 -4.15 -20.10
C GLY A 192 -8.09 -5.17 -18.97
N ASN A 193 -7.32 -4.86 -17.92
CA ASN A 193 -6.94 -5.82 -16.88
C ASN A 193 -8.13 -6.26 -16.03
N ALA A 194 -9.01 -5.34 -15.65
CA ALA A 194 -10.22 -5.66 -14.92
C ALA A 194 -11.15 -6.54 -15.76
N GLU A 195 -11.32 -6.23 -17.05
CA GLU A 195 -12.13 -6.99 -18.00
C GLU A 195 -11.60 -8.41 -18.21
N LYS A 196 -10.27 -8.56 -18.33
CA LYS A 196 -9.60 -9.89 -18.37
C LYS A 196 -9.90 -10.68 -17.11
N LEU A 197 -9.75 -10.06 -15.93
CA LEU A 197 -10.04 -10.70 -14.66
C LEU A 197 -11.52 -11.10 -14.54
N PHE A 198 -12.46 -10.22 -14.90
CA PHE A 198 -13.88 -10.55 -14.87
C PHE A 198 -14.24 -11.68 -15.86
N THR A 199 -13.57 -11.74 -17.02
CA THR A 199 -13.71 -12.85 -17.97
C THR A 199 -13.23 -14.17 -17.36
N GLN A 200 -12.10 -14.17 -16.64
CA GLN A 200 -11.62 -15.36 -15.93
C GLN A 200 -12.55 -15.75 -14.76
N LEU A 201 -13.00 -14.79 -13.97
CA LEU A 201 -13.95 -15.02 -12.87
C LEU A 201 -15.29 -15.58 -13.39
N ALA A 202 -15.76 -15.14 -14.55
CA ALA A 202 -16.99 -15.67 -15.18
C ALA A 202 -16.91 -17.19 -15.45
N GLN A 203 -15.71 -17.71 -15.68
CA GLN A 203 -15.50 -19.15 -15.88
C GLN A 203 -15.46 -19.94 -14.56
N ILE A 204 -15.40 -19.27 -13.42
CA ILE A 204 -15.13 -19.87 -12.10
C ILE A 204 -16.35 -19.75 -11.18
N VAL A 205 -17.05 -18.62 -11.20
CA VAL A 205 -18.20 -18.37 -10.33
C VAL A 205 -19.31 -19.41 -10.54
N SER A 206 -20.04 -19.71 -9.48
CA SER A 206 -21.13 -20.70 -9.45
C SER A 206 -20.72 -22.15 -9.77
N ARG A 207 -19.42 -22.44 -9.94
CA ARG A 207 -18.92 -23.81 -10.16
C ARG A 207 -18.33 -24.39 -8.87
N PRO A 208 -18.62 -25.66 -8.54
CA PRO A 208 -17.95 -26.36 -7.45
C PRO A 208 -16.50 -26.69 -7.82
N MET A 209 -15.58 -26.34 -6.93
CA MET A 209 -14.15 -26.61 -7.08
C MET A 209 -13.61 -27.33 -5.84
N LYS A 210 -12.64 -28.21 -6.04
CA LYS A 210 -11.96 -28.90 -4.93
C LYS A 210 -11.12 -27.90 -4.14
N GLY A 211 -11.17 -27.99 -2.82
CA GLY A 211 -10.33 -27.21 -1.93
C GLY A 211 -8.85 -27.53 -2.14
N CYS A 212 -8.13 -26.64 -2.82
CA CYS A 212 -6.75 -26.89 -3.24
C CYS A 212 -5.94 -25.60 -3.32
N ARG A 213 -4.66 -25.75 -3.65
CA ARG A 213 -3.72 -24.67 -3.94
C ARG A 213 -2.71 -25.14 -4.98
N LEU A 214 -2.03 -24.21 -5.63
CA LEU A 214 -0.84 -24.53 -6.40
C LEU A 214 0.40 -24.61 -5.49
N ASP A 215 1.34 -25.48 -5.83
CA ASP A 215 2.71 -25.42 -5.27
C ASP A 215 3.60 -24.47 -6.11
N ALA A 216 4.85 -24.31 -5.69
CA ALA A 216 5.81 -23.43 -6.38
C ALA A 216 6.17 -23.91 -7.80
N ALA A 217 5.89 -25.17 -8.15
CA ALA A 217 6.09 -25.73 -9.48
C ALA A 217 4.80 -25.70 -10.33
N GLY A 218 3.69 -25.17 -9.78
CA GLY A 218 2.39 -25.12 -10.46
C GLY A 218 1.59 -26.42 -10.38
N ASN A 219 1.95 -27.36 -9.52
CA ASN A 219 1.16 -28.58 -9.31
C ASN A 219 0.01 -28.33 -8.33
N THR A 220 -1.11 -29.03 -8.54
CA THR A 220 -2.26 -28.97 -7.63
C THR A 220 -2.00 -29.79 -6.36
N LEU A 221 -2.16 -29.17 -5.20
CA LEU A 221 -2.12 -29.81 -3.89
C LEU A 221 -3.44 -29.60 -3.14
N PRO A 222 -4.00 -30.64 -2.49
CA PRO A 222 -5.13 -30.47 -1.59
C PRO A 222 -4.82 -29.48 -0.47
N PHE A 223 -5.80 -28.68 -0.07
CA PHE A 223 -5.62 -27.70 1.00
C PHE A 223 -6.86 -27.59 1.89
N THR A 224 -6.65 -27.77 3.19
CA THR A 224 -7.74 -27.89 4.18
C THR A 224 -7.72 -26.77 5.23
N GLY A 225 -6.75 -25.85 5.12
CA GLY A 225 -6.59 -24.74 6.05
C GLY A 225 -7.73 -23.71 6.00
N THR A 226 -7.72 -22.76 6.93
CA THR A 226 -8.75 -21.71 7.02
C THR A 226 -8.80 -20.79 5.80
N GLN A 227 -7.74 -20.75 4.99
CA GLN A 227 -7.59 -19.92 3.79
C GLN A 227 -8.00 -20.65 2.50
N VAL A 228 -8.63 -21.83 2.59
CA VAL A 228 -8.89 -22.68 1.42
C VAL A 228 -9.67 -21.98 0.31
N CYS A 229 -10.63 -21.10 0.62
CA CYS A 229 -11.32 -20.36 -0.42
C CYS A 229 -10.39 -19.43 -1.21
N GLY A 230 -9.44 -18.77 -0.53
CA GLY A 230 -8.45 -17.89 -1.18
C GLY A 230 -7.51 -18.68 -2.07
N TYR A 231 -6.91 -19.73 -1.53
CA TYR A 231 -6.01 -20.59 -2.30
C TYR A 231 -6.69 -21.33 -3.46
N THR A 232 -7.96 -21.70 -3.31
CA THR A 232 -8.73 -22.32 -4.40
C THR A 232 -9.02 -21.31 -5.50
N LEU A 233 -9.27 -20.04 -5.16
CA LEU A 233 -9.44 -18.97 -6.14
C LEU A 233 -8.14 -18.69 -6.88
N GLU A 234 -7.02 -18.59 -6.15
CA GLU A 234 -5.68 -18.44 -6.73
C GLU A 234 -5.38 -19.58 -7.70
N HIS A 235 -5.63 -20.83 -7.30
CA HIS A 235 -5.51 -22.01 -8.16
C HIS A 235 -6.37 -21.89 -9.42
N ALA A 236 -7.65 -21.52 -9.28
CA ALA A 236 -8.58 -21.38 -10.40
C ALA A 236 -8.16 -20.32 -11.42
N LEU A 237 -7.45 -19.29 -10.97
CA LEU A 237 -6.89 -18.22 -11.78
C LEU A 237 -5.46 -18.49 -12.28
N GLY A 238 -4.88 -19.64 -11.94
CA GLY A 238 -3.51 -20.00 -12.31
C GLY A 238 -2.43 -19.19 -11.59
N ILE A 239 -2.76 -18.60 -10.43
CA ILE A 239 -1.84 -17.79 -9.63
C ILE A 239 -0.93 -18.73 -8.83
N ILE A 240 0.32 -18.86 -9.29
CA ILE A 240 1.35 -19.62 -8.57
C ILE A 240 1.77 -18.81 -7.33
N PRO A 241 1.85 -19.42 -6.14
CA PRO A 241 2.29 -18.73 -4.93
C PRO A 241 3.71 -18.16 -5.10
N ASN A 242 3.78 -16.85 -5.32
CA ASN A 242 5.04 -16.12 -5.35
C ASN A 242 5.13 -15.25 -4.08
N ALA A 243 6.32 -15.19 -3.48
CA ALA A 243 6.56 -14.36 -2.29
C ALA A 243 6.60 -12.85 -2.60
N ALA A 244 6.48 -12.46 -3.89
CA ALA A 244 6.52 -11.07 -4.32
C ALA A 244 5.23 -10.34 -3.93
N LYS A 245 5.38 -9.16 -3.34
CA LYS A 245 4.31 -8.31 -2.81
C LYS A 245 3.64 -7.47 -3.90
N ASP A 246 3.33 -8.05 -5.04
CA ASP A 246 2.48 -7.41 -6.06
C ASP A 246 1.02 -7.82 -5.77
N GLY A 247 0.01 -7.06 -6.23
CA GLY A 247 -1.40 -7.52 -6.10
C GLY A 247 -1.59 -8.90 -6.75
N ASP A 248 -2.57 -9.68 -6.28
CA ASP A 248 -2.69 -11.11 -6.62
C ASP A 248 -2.70 -11.37 -8.13
N ILE A 249 -3.41 -10.56 -8.90
CA ILE A 249 -3.42 -10.65 -10.37
C ILE A 249 -3.66 -9.27 -11.00
N TYR A 250 -2.85 -8.90 -11.99
CA TYR A 250 -2.93 -7.60 -12.67
C TYR A 250 -2.92 -6.37 -11.74
N GLY A 251 -2.29 -6.48 -10.56
CA GLY A 251 -2.29 -5.41 -9.55
C GLY A 251 -3.58 -5.29 -8.73
N ILE A 252 -4.53 -6.21 -8.91
CA ILE A 252 -5.80 -6.29 -8.19
C ILE A 252 -5.70 -7.36 -7.11
N GLU A 253 -6.03 -6.99 -5.87
CA GLU A 253 -6.09 -7.92 -4.73
C GLU A 253 -7.44 -8.65 -4.70
N LEU A 254 -7.42 -9.95 -4.42
CA LEU A 254 -8.59 -10.80 -4.35
C LEU A 254 -8.84 -11.25 -2.91
N LYS A 255 -10.02 -10.93 -2.37
CA LYS A 255 -10.38 -11.32 -1.01
C LYS A 255 -11.63 -12.18 -0.97
N THR A 256 -11.42 -13.47 -0.73
CA THR A 256 -12.53 -14.41 -0.52
C THR A 256 -13.03 -14.37 0.91
N HIS A 257 -14.34 -14.51 1.10
CA HIS A 257 -14.93 -14.54 2.43
C HIS A 257 -16.17 -15.44 2.48
N THR A 258 -16.25 -16.27 3.52
CA THR A 258 -17.42 -17.13 3.81
C THR A 258 -18.41 -16.48 4.77
N GLN A 259 -18.03 -15.35 5.36
CA GLN A 259 -18.83 -14.55 6.28
C GLN A 259 -18.60 -13.08 5.97
N VAL A 260 -19.59 -12.24 6.23
CA VAL A 260 -19.46 -10.78 6.04
C VAL A 260 -18.41 -10.15 6.96
N LYS A 261 -18.08 -10.80 8.08
CA LYS A 261 -16.95 -10.41 8.93
C LYS A 261 -15.64 -10.73 8.20
N ALA A 262 -14.89 -9.69 7.84
CA ALA A 262 -13.65 -9.81 7.09
C ALA A 262 -12.43 -9.35 7.90
N THR A 263 -11.30 -10.04 7.69
CA THR A 263 -9.98 -9.54 8.10
C THR A 263 -9.40 -8.76 6.93
N LEU A 264 -9.03 -7.51 7.19
CA LEU A 264 -8.48 -6.61 6.19
C LEU A 264 -6.97 -6.86 6.02
N PHE A 265 -6.21 -6.80 7.12
CA PHE A 265 -4.75 -6.95 7.17
C PHE A 265 -4.30 -7.31 8.61
N THR A 266 -3.03 -7.73 8.78
CA THR A 266 -2.54 -8.24 10.09
C THR A 266 -1.12 -7.80 10.51
N PRO A 267 -0.78 -6.50 10.49
CA PRO A 267 0.52 -6.03 10.97
C PRO A 267 0.66 -6.26 12.47
N GLU A 268 1.78 -6.84 12.89
CA GLU A 268 2.14 -6.89 14.30
C GLU A 268 2.49 -5.49 14.84
N PRO A 269 2.28 -5.23 16.15
CA PRO A 269 2.79 -4.05 16.82
C PRO A 269 4.30 -3.90 16.61
N ASP A 270 4.77 -2.67 16.52
CA ASP A 270 6.19 -2.34 16.37
C ASP A 270 6.78 -1.56 17.55
N PHE A 271 5.97 -1.22 18.56
CA PHE A 271 6.44 -0.73 19.85
C PHE A 271 5.49 -1.11 21.01
N GLY A 272 5.89 -0.78 22.23
CA GLY A 272 5.19 -1.12 23.48
C GLY A 272 5.51 -2.53 23.99
N LEU A 273 4.84 -2.92 25.08
CA LEU A 273 5.17 -4.16 25.81
C LEU A 273 5.09 -5.42 24.93
N TYR A 274 4.16 -5.49 23.97
CA TYR A 274 4.08 -6.60 23.02
C TYR A 274 5.41 -6.86 22.29
N THR A 275 6.07 -5.78 21.87
CA THR A 275 7.33 -5.82 21.12
C THR A 275 8.51 -6.07 22.05
N GLU A 276 8.52 -5.40 23.21
CA GLU A 276 9.57 -5.56 24.23
C GLU A 276 9.59 -6.98 24.83
N SER A 277 8.42 -7.49 25.20
CA SER A 277 8.25 -8.83 25.75
C SER A 277 6.83 -9.35 25.50
N PHE A 278 6.69 -10.14 24.44
CA PHE A 278 5.43 -10.81 24.12
C PHE A 278 4.92 -11.67 25.25
N GLU A 279 5.80 -12.34 26.00
CA GLU A 279 5.38 -13.10 27.18
C GLU A 279 4.77 -12.19 28.26
N ALA A 280 5.42 -11.08 28.59
CA ALA A 280 4.90 -10.13 29.57
C ALA A 280 3.55 -9.56 29.13
N PHE A 281 3.43 -9.16 27.86
CA PHE A 281 2.15 -8.72 27.28
C PHE A 281 1.04 -9.78 27.45
N MET A 282 1.34 -11.04 27.09
CA MET A 282 0.36 -12.14 27.15
C MET A 282 -0.05 -12.48 28.58
N ARG A 283 0.86 -12.31 29.56
CA ARG A 283 0.56 -12.54 30.98
C ARG A 283 -0.18 -11.36 31.62
N SER A 284 0.12 -10.13 31.22
CA SER A 284 -0.50 -8.92 31.78
C SER A 284 -1.92 -8.70 31.27
N TYR A 285 -2.17 -8.94 29.97
CA TYR A 285 -3.44 -8.58 29.32
C TYR A 285 -4.20 -9.78 28.74
N GLY A 286 -3.64 -10.98 28.86
CA GLY A 286 -4.27 -12.21 28.43
C GLY A 286 -4.94 -12.98 29.55
N TYR A 287 -5.68 -14.01 29.16
CA TYR A 287 -6.25 -14.99 30.07
C TYR A 287 -5.74 -16.39 29.69
N GLU A 288 -5.68 -17.28 30.67
CA GLU A 288 -5.26 -18.66 30.46
C GLU A 288 -6.43 -19.54 30.00
N MET A 289 -6.19 -20.37 29.00
CA MET A 289 -7.13 -21.37 28.50
C MET A 289 -6.36 -22.59 27.99
N ASN A 290 -6.56 -23.75 28.62
CA ASN A 290 -5.93 -25.03 28.27
C ASN A 290 -4.39 -24.95 28.20
N GLY A 291 -3.75 -24.37 29.23
CA GLY A 291 -2.29 -24.23 29.31
C GLY A 291 -1.68 -23.23 28.32
N ALA A 292 -2.50 -22.36 27.73
CA ALA A 292 -2.05 -21.31 26.82
C ALA A 292 -2.68 -19.96 27.20
N PHE A 293 -1.90 -18.89 27.12
CA PHE A 293 -2.41 -17.53 27.23
C PHE A 293 -3.01 -17.09 25.90
N ARG A 294 -4.12 -16.37 25.99
CA ARG A 294 -4.86 -15.79 24.86
C ARG A 294 -5.19 -14.35 25.17
N VAL A 295 -5.07 -13.50 24.16
CA VAL A 295 -5.65 -12.14 24.20
C VAL A 295 -6.71 -12.11 23.11
N THR A 296 -7.98 -11.99 23.50
CA THR A 296 -9.10 -11.92 22.56
C THR A 296 -10.06 -10.82 22.97
N GLY A 297 -10.79 -10.28 22.02
CA GLY A 297 -11.73 -9.19 22.27
C GLY A 297 -11.73 -8.19 21.13
N ILE A 298 -12.87 -7.54 20.93
CA ILE A 298 -13.03 -6.48 19.94
C ILE A 298 -12.59 -5.18 20.58
N HIS A 299 -11.55 -4.56 20.04
CA HIS A 299 -11.07 -3.26 20.48
C HIS A 299 -11.48 -2.22 19.43
N ARG A 300 -12.48 -1.39 19.76
CA ARG A 300 -12.89 -0.22 18.96
C ARG A 300 -12.27 1.03 19.54
N ALA A 301 -12.01 2.02 18.68
CA ALA A 301 -11.43 3.29 19.12
C ALA A 301 -12.27 3.92 20.24
N GLY A 302 -11.58 4.32 21.32
CA GLY A 302 -12.19 4.97 22.49
C GLY A 302 -13.03 4.05 23.39
N VAL A 303 -13.18 2.76 23.06
CA VAL A 303 -13.96 1.80 23.85
C VAL A 303 -13.02 0.84 24.57
N ARG A 304 -13.12 0.82 25.91
CA ARG A 304 -12.39 -0.14 26.74
C ARG A 304 -12.92 -1.55 26.49
N CYS A 305 -12.03 -2.50 26.22
CA CYS A 305 -12.36 -3.91 26.07
C CYS A 305 -12.36 -4.59 27.44
N ASP A 306 -13.50 -5.10 27.90
CA ASP A 306 -13.63 -5.69 29.24
C ASP A 306 -12.70 -6.89 29.47
N LYS A 307 -12.43 -7.68 28.42
CA LYS A 307 -11.62 -8.90 28.53
C LYS A 307 -10.13 -8.63 28.77
N SER A 308 -9.59 -7.61 28.12
CA SER A 308 -8.15 -7.27 28.19
C SER A 308 -7.88 -6.09 29.11
N GLY A 309 -8.90 -5.29 29.43
CA GLY A 309 -8.76 -3.99 30.07
C GLY A 309 -8.12 -2.92 29.18
N LEU A 310 -7.91 -3.22 27.89
CA LEU A 310 -7.23 -2.33 26.95
C LEU A 310 -8.22 -1.48 26.15
N THR A 311 -7.83 -0.24 25.88
CA THR A 311 -8.56 0.70 25.01
C THR A 311 -7.72 0.98 23.76
N LEU A 312 -8.31 0.81 22.58
CA LEU A 312 -7.69 1.24 21.33
C LEU A 312 -7.79 2.76 21.21
N LYS A 313 -6.67 3.45 20.99
CA LYS A 313 -6.63 4.90 20.78
C LYS A 313 -5.77 5.24 19.57
N ILE A 314 -6.19 6.26 18.83
CA ILE A 314 -5.37 6.94 17.82
C ILE A 314 -4.93 8.26 18.44
N ARG A 315 -3.65 8.55 18.35
CA ARG A 315 -3.05 9.75 18.93
C ARG A 315 -2.22 10.47 17.90
N GLU A 316 -2.08 11.76 18.14
CA GLU A 316 -1.12 12.57 17.42
C GLU A 316 -0.22 13.36 18.38
N TYR A 317 0.93 13.78 17.88
CA TYR A 317 1.87 14.63 18.59
C TYR A 317 2.07 15.94 17.83
N HIS A 318 2.22 17.04 18.56
CA HIS A 318 2.45 18.35 17.98
C HIS A 318 3.86 18.82 18.32
N THR A 319 4.48 19.56 17.40
CA THR A 319 5.76 20.23 17.64
C THR A 319 5.53 21.54 18.39
N ALA A 320 6.42 21.88 19.32
CA ALA A 320 6.43 23.20 19.93
C ALA A 320 6.78 24.26 18.87
N GLU A 321 6.12 25.41 18.93
CA GLU A 321 6.54 26.57 18.14
C GLU A 321 7.94 26.98 18.60
N SER A 322 8.92 26.89 17.71
CA SER A 322 10.31 27.25 17.99
C SER A 322 10.80 28.26 16.95
N GLU A 323 11.41 29.35 17.42
CA GLU A 323 12.15 30.31 16.58
C GLU A 323 13.43 29.69 15.97
N CYS A 324 13.83 28.50 16.44
CA CYS A 324 14.96 27.72 15.96
C CYS A 324 14.48 26.44 15.23
N ASP A 325 15.01 26.16 14.03
CA ASP A 325 14.67 25.06 13.08
C ASP A 325 14.75 23.59 13.62
N GLY A 326 14.76 23.37 14.93
CA GLY A 326 14.65 22.05 15.56
C GLY A 326 13.19 21.64 15.80
N THR A 327 12.84 20.39 15.50
CA THR A 327 11.55 19.81 15.89
C THR A 327 11.61 19.41 17.37
N ASP A 328 11.30 20.33 18.28
CA ASP A 328 10.98 19.93 19.67
C ASP A 328 9.50 19.57 19.74
N TRP A 329 9.17 18.49 20.45
CA TRP A 329 7.79 18.04 20.63
C TRP A 329 7.20 18.74 21.84
N ILE A 330 5.89 18.99 21.85
CA ILE A 330 5.22 19.36 23.09
C ILE A 330 5.36 18.18 24.06
N ARG A 331 5.85 18.46 25.28
CA ARG A 331 6.13 17.45 26.30
C ARG A 331 5.17 17.56 27.48
N ASP A 332 4.87 16.42 28.09
CA ASP A 332 4.10 16.37 29.32
C ASP A 332 4.97 16.73 30.54
N ALA A 333 4.36 16.71 31.73
CA ALA A 333 5.05 17.02 32.99
C ALA A 333 6.21 16.06 33.34
N LYS A 334 6.29 14.88 32.69
CA LYS A 334 7.35 13.89 32.86
C LYS A 334 8.47 14.06 31.83
N GLY A 335 8.29 14.94 30.84
CA GLY A 335 9.24 15.15 29.74
C GLY A 335 9.01 14.23 28.55
N ASP A 336 7.97 13.39 28.57
CA ASP A 336 7.60 12.51 27.47
C ASP A 336 6.79 13.29 26.40
N LYS A 337 6.72 12.80 25.16
CA LYS A 337 5.89 13.44 24.12
C LYS A 337 4.43 13.48 24.59
N GLN A 338 3.81 14.67 24.59
CA GLN A 338 2.42 14.82 24.99
C GLN A 338 1.49 14.28 23.89
N PRO A 339 0.67 13.25 24.16
CA PRO A 339 -0.30 12.76 23.20
C PRO A 339 -1.53 13.67 23.14
N PHE A 340 -2.00 13.94 21.93
CA PHE A 340 -3.26 14.61 21.64
C PHE A 340 -4.23 13.65 20.95
N PRO A 341 -5.56 13.85 21.08
CA PRO A 341 -6.54 13.12 20.29
C PRO A 341 -6.30 13.32 18.79
N TYR A 342 -6.43 12.26 18.01
CA TYR A 342 -6.34 12.35 16.55
C TYR A 342 -7.44 13.24 15.97
N ASP A 343 -7.04 14.24 15.19
CA ASP A 343 -7.96 15.09 14.43
C ASP A 343 -7.98 14.71 12.93
N PRO A 344 -9.09 14.15 12.42
CA PRO A 344 -9.19 13.76 11.02
C PRO A 344 -9.26 14.95 10.04
N MET A 345 -9.50 16.17 10.52
CA MET A 345 -9.65 17.35 9.67
C MET A 345 -8.32 17.94 9.21
N THR A 346 -7.23 17.69 9.94
CA THR A 346 -5.91 18.15 9.56
C THR A 346 -5.24 17.15 8.60
N PRO A 347 -4.66 17.60 7.47
CA PRO A 347 -4.06 16.71 6.48
C PRO A 347 -2.98 15.78 7.06
N LEU A 348 -2.98 14.50 6.65
CA LEU A 348 -2.01 13.52 7.15
C LEU A 348 -0.56 13.90 6.82
N THR A 349 -0.32 14.60 5.71
CA THR A 349 1.02 15.06 5.31
C THR A 349 1.68 15.92 6.39
N THR A 350 0.93 16.75 7.13
CA THR A 350 1.48 17.57 8.22
C THR A 350 1.68 16.78 9.51
N LYS A 351 1.11 15.58 9.59
CA LYS A 351 1.12 14.67 10.74
C LYS A 351 2.00 13.43 10.52
N LEU A 352 2.74 13.35 9.42
CA LEU A 352 3.64 12.23 9.14
C LEU A 352 4.71 12.12 10.24
N GLY A 353 4.90 10.92 10.77
CA GLY A 353 5.79 10.66 11.91
C GLY A 353 5.25 11.14 13.26
N ALA A 354 4.01 11.67 13.28
CA ALA A 354 3.38 12.21 14.48
C ALA A 354 2.07 11.49 14.83
N VAL A 355 1.69 10.42 14.13
CA VAL A 355 0.46 9.64 14.40
C VAL A 355 0.83 8.22 14.80
N GLU A 356 0.17 7.73 15.84
CA GLU A 356 0.32 6.37 16.34
C GLU A 356 -1.05 5.78 16.70
N VAL A 357 -1.19 4.47 16.55
CA VAL A 357 -2.34 3.71 17.04
C VAL A 357 -1.88 2.78 18.14
N VAL A 358 -2.55 2.79 19.29
CA VAL A 358 -2.10 2.03 20.48
C VAL A 358 -3.24 1.31 21.16
N LEU A 359 -2.92 0.15 21.75
CA LEU A 359 -3.66 -0.42 22.86
C LEU A 359 -3.03 0.08 24.16
N GLU A 360 -3.84 0.78 24.96
CA GLU A 360 -3.43 1.32 26.24
C GLU A 360 -4.31 0.78 27.37
N ASP A 361 -3.72 0.53 28.54
CA ASP A 361 -4.45 0.18 29.75
C ASP A 361 -4.98 1.41 30.52
N ASP A 362 -5.66 1.16 31.64
CA ASP A 362 -6.27 2.21 32.45
C ASP A 362 -5.26 3.14 33.14
N ASN A 363 -3.97 2.76 33.21
CA ASN A 363 -2.89 3.55 33.81
C ASN A 363 -2.08 4.33 32.76
N SER A 364 -2.58 4.40 31.54
CA SER A 364 -1.92 4.99 30.39
C SER A 364 -0.66 4.26 29.91
N PHE A 365 -0.50 2.97 30.23
CA PHE A 365 0.63 2.18 29.76
C PHE A 365 0.36 1.56 28.38
N VAL A 366 1.32 1.68 27.47
CA VAL A 366 1.20 1.19 26.09
C VAL A 366 1.49 -0.31 26.04
N ALA A 367 0.43 -1.10 25.99
CA ALA A 367 0.50 -2.56 25.87
C ALA A 367 0.99 -3.00 24.48
N ALA A 368 0.55 -2.32 23.42
CA ALA A 368 0.95 -2.58 22.04
C ALA A 368 0.73 -1.33 21.20
N GLY A 369 1.66 -1.00 20.31
CA GLY A 369 1.57 0.17 19.44
C GLY A 369 1.93 -0.12 17.98
N TRP A 370 1.32 0.65 17.08
CA TRP A 370 1.60 0.68 15.66
C TRP A 370 1.95 2.11 15.24
N THR A 371 3.14 2.30 14.71
CA THR A 371 3.51 3.55 14.04
C THR A 371 2.65 3.74 12.79
N LEU A 372 2.49 4.99 12.34
CA LEU A 372 1.87 5.27 11.04
C LEU A 372 2.63 4.58 9.90
N GLU A 373 3.97 4.55 9.96
CA GLU A 373 4.82 3.81 9.01
C GLU A 373 4.40 2.35 8.92
N ARG A 374 4.24 1.67 10.07
CA ARG A 374 3.85 0.26 10.13
C ARG A 374 2.50 0.03 9.45
N LEU A 375 1.51 0.87 9.75
CA LEU A 375 0.17 0.71 9.19
C LEU A 375 0.18 0.96 7.69
N MET A 376 0.78 2.05 7.24
CA MET A 376 0.85 2.41 5.82
C MET A 376 1.60 1.34 5.03
N ASN A 377 2.77 0.89 5.48
CA ASN A 377 3.54 -0.16 4.79
C ASN A 377 2.80 -1.52 4.70
N ASN A 378 1.69 -1.69 5.41
CA ASN A 378 0.78 -2.84 5.29
C ASN A 378 -0.59 -2.48 4.68
N TRP A 379 -0.84 -1.20 4.41
CA TRP A 379 -2.04 -0.61 3.81
C TRP A 379 -1.62 0.43 2.76
N GLY A 380 -1.26 -0.05 1.57
CA GLY A 380 -0.76 0.77 0.46
C GLY A 380 -1.35 0.33 -0.88
N VAL A 381 -0.56 0.37 -1.95
CA VAL A 381 -1.01 0.10 -3.34
C VAL A 381 -1.73 -1.25 -3.50
N LYS A 382 -1.35 -2.28 -2.74
CA LYS A 382 -2.07 -3.57 -2.71
C LYS A 382 -3.55 -3.45 -2.40
N HIS A 383 -3.89 -2.54 -1.48
CA HIS A 383 -5.27 -2.29 -1.08
C HIS A 383 -5.91 -1.18 -1.93
N ASN A 384 -5.21 -0.61 -2.91
CA ASN A 384 -5.78 0.43 -3.76
C ASN A 384 -6.84 -0.11 -4.71
N GLU A 385 -6.79 -1.39 -5.06
CA GLU A 385 -7.82 -2.05 -5.85
C GLU A 385 -8.05 -3.47 -5.33
N VAL A 386 -9.28 -3.74 -4.89
CA VAL A 386 -9.64 -5.01 -4.24
C VAL A 386 -10.98 -5.50 -4.75
N ILE A 387 -11.07 -6.80 -5.06
CA ILE A 387 -12.36 -7.48 -5.32
C ILE A 387 -12.67 -8.41 -4.16
N TYR A 388 -13.78 -8.15 -3.47
CA TYR A 388 -14.32 -9.04 -2.44
C TYR A 388 -15.28 -10.05 -3.07
N ILE A 389 -14.95 -11.33 -2.91
CA ILE A 389 -15.66 -12.44 -3.54
C ILE A 389 -16.26 -13.32 -2.44
N PRO A 390 -17.59 -13.32 -2.27
CA PRO A 390 -18.22 -14.24 -1.35
C PRO A 390 -18.03 -15.68 -1.83
N ALA A 391 -17.83 -16.60 -0.90
CA ALA A 391 -17.66 -18.02 -1.20
C ALA A 391 -18.37 -18.89 -0.17
N THR A 392 -18.84 -20.06 -0.62
CA THR A 392 -19.29 -21.12 0.28
C THR A 392 -18.27 -22.24 0.30
N LYS A 393 -18.17 -22.93 1.44
CA LYS A 393 -17.32 -24.10 1.61
C LYS A 393 -18.08 -25.20 2.33
N THR A 394 -18.13 -26.37 1.73
CA THR A 394 -18.75 -27.58 2.31
C THR A 394 -17.76 -28.73 2.31
N ALA A 395 -18.03 -29.78 3.09
CA ALA A 395 -17.28 -31.03 2.98
C ALA A 395 -17.42 -31.60 1.56
N ASN A 396 -16.36 -32.22 1.05
CA ASN A 396 -16.39 -32.88 -0.25
C ASN A 396 -17.28 -34.14 -0.18
N PRO A 397 -18.34 -34.24 -1.01
CA PRO A 397 -19.21 -35.41 -1.04
C PRO A 397 -18.54 -36.65 -1.63
N ASP A 398 -17.46 -36.50 -2.41
CA ASP A 398 -16.71 -37.63 -2.96
C ASP A 398 -15.74 -38.20 -1.92
N ALA A 399 -16.04 -39.42 -1.47
CA ALA A 399 -15.27 -40.10 -0.43
C ALA A 399 -13.85 -40.51 -0.90
N GLU A 400 -13.63 -40.73 -2.19
CA GLU A 400 -12.30 -41.06 -2.72
C GLU A 400 -11.43 -39.81 -2.80
N GLU A 401 -11.97 -38.69 -3.29
CA GLU A 401 -11.25 -37.41 -3.29
C GLU A 401 -10.93 -36.92 -1.88
N ALA A 402 -11.87 -37.09 -0.94
CA ALA A 402 -11.65 -36.77 0.45
C ALA A 402 -10.52 -37.62 1.06
N ARG A 403 -10.44 -38.93 0.73
CA ARG A 403 -9.31 -39.80 1.13
C ARG A 403 -7.97 -39.34 0.55
N GLN A 404 -7.98 -38.67 -0.60
CA GLN A 404 -6.80 -38.07 -1.22
C GLN A 404 -6.46 -36.67 -0.65
N GLY A 405 -7.23 -36.18 0.34
CA GLY A 405 -6.98 -34.93 1.04
C GLY A 405 -7.80 -33.73 0.55
N PHE A 406 -8.61 -33.89 -0.50
CA PHE A 406 -9.52 -32.83 -0.99
C PHE A 406 -10.79 -32.78 -0.13
N GLU A 407 -10.65 -32.41 1.14
CA GLU A 407 -11.73 -32.50 2.13
C GLU A 407 -12.88 -31.52 1.89
N TYR A 408 -12.68 -30.47 1.09
CA TYR A 408 -13.66 -29.41 0.88
C TYR A 408 -14.02 -29.21 -0.59
N VAL A 409 -15.24 -28.77 -0.82
CA VAL A 409 -15.69 -28.14 -2.07
C VAL A 409 -15.95 -26.66 -1.80
N VAL A 410 -15.47 -25.80 -2.69
CA VAL A 410 -15.61 -24.35 -2.66
C VAL A 410 -16.45 -23.91 -3.86
N ILE A 411 -17.41 -23.01 -3.63
CA ILE A 411 -18.18 -22.35 -4.69
C ILE A 411 -18.09 -20.84 -4.48
N PHE A 412 -17.74 -20.10 -5.53
CA PHE A 412 -17.67 -18.63 -5.50
C PHE A 412 -19.00 -18.04 -5.97
N GLU A 413 -19.51 -17.04 -5.25
CA GLU A 413 -20.74 -16.35 -5.63
C GLU A 413 -20.50 -15.42 -6.84
N PRO A 414 -21.48 -15.28 -7.75
CA PRO A 414 -21.34 -14.42 -8.93
C PRO A 414 -21.43 -12.93 -8.61
N THR A 415 -21.97 -12.55 -7.45
CA THR A 415 -22.06 -11.15 -7.03
C THR A 415 -20.83 -10.77 -6.21
N VAL A 416 -20.02 -9.86 -6.74
CA VAL A 416 -18.76 -9.40 -6.12
C VAL A 416 -18.83 -7.91 -5.80
N ILE A 417 -17.93 -7.44 -4.93
CA ILE A 417 -17.77 -6.02 -4.64
C ILE A 417 -16.40 -5.59 -5.13
N TRP A 418 -16.37 -4.67 -6.09
CA TRP A 418 -15.14 -4.08 -6.61
C TRP A 418 -14.90 -2.73 -5.96
N CYS A 419 -13.74 -2.60 -5.32
CA CYS A 419 -13.36 -1.45 -4.51
C CYS A 419 -12.07 -0.84 -5.09
N ARG A 420 -12.07 0.48 -5.27
CA ARG A 420 -10.94 1.22 -5.84
C ARG A 420 -10.66 2.49 -5.04
N GLU A 421 -9.39 2.88 -5.04
CA GLU A 421 -8.85 4.10 -4.44
C GLU A 421 -9.05 4.14 -2.92
N THR A 422 -8.06 3.62 -2.20
CA THR A 422 -7.96 3.78 -0.75
C THR A 422 -6.84 4.76 -0.39
N SER A 423 -6.80 5.18 0.86
CA SER A 423 -5.70 5.99 1.38
C SER A 423 -5.46 5.72 2.86
N ALA A 424 -4.34 6.24 3.38
CA ALA A 424 -4.07 6.19 4.81
C ALA A 424 -5.12 6.97 5.62
N GLU A 425 -5.66 8.06 5.08
CA GLU A 425 -6.76 8.81 5.69
C GLU A 425 -8.03 7.97 5.78
N HIS A 426 -8.40 7.22 4.74
CA HIS A 426 -9.51 6.26 4.80
C HIS A 426 -9.30 5.25 5.93
N LEU A 427 -8.09 4.67 6.03
CA LEU A 427 -7.75 3.71 7.07
C LEU A 427 -7.90 4.32 8.48
N LEU A 428 -7.24 5.46 8.73
CA LEU A 428 -7.25 6.10 10.05
C LEU A 428 -8.65 6.57 10.44
N ASN A 429 -9.42 7.13 9.50
CA ASN A 429 -10.80 7.54 9.74
C ASN A 429 -11.70 6.33 10.06
N ALA A 430 -11.52 5.22 9.36
CA ALA A 430 -12.26 3.99 9.62
C ALA A 430 -11.89 3.34 10.96
N ILE A 431 -10.64 3.44 11.41
CA ILE A 431 -10.24 3.04 12.77
C ILE A 431 -10.85 3.99 13.81
N SER A 432 -10.74 5.31 13.58
CA SER A 432 -11.19 6.36 14.50
C SER A 432 -12.69 6.30 14.77
N SER A 433 -13.48 6.11 13.71
CA SER A 433 -14.93 5.93 13.78
C SER A 433 -15.36 4.54 14.27
N GLY A 434 -14.40 3.63 14.47
CA GLY A 434 -14.65 2.27 14.94
C GLY A 434 -15.28 1.35 13.88
N VAL A 435 -15.30 1.73 12.60
CA VAL A 435 -15.68 0.83 11.48
C VAL A 435 -14.70 -0.35 11.43
N ILE A 436 -13.40 -0.03 11.45
CA ILE A 436 -12.33 -1.00 11.68
C ILE A 436 -12.14 -1.17 13.18
N TYR A 437 -12.01 -2.41 13.61
CA TYR A 437 -11.61 -2.77 14.96
C TYR A 437 -10.43 -3.73 14.96
N LEU A 438 -9.73 -3.78 16.09
CA LEU A 438 -8.65 -4.72 16.31
C LEU A 438 -9.14 -5.93 17.12
N ASP A 439 -8.81 -7.12 16.63
CA ASP A 439 -8.99 -8.41 17.30
C ASP A 439 -7.62 -9.11 17.34
N PRO A 440 -6.83 -8.94 18.43
CA PRO A 440 -5.45 -9.39 18.46
C PRO A 440 -5.32 -10.90 18.16
N ALA A 441 -6.09 -11.72 18.89
CA ALA A 441 -6.08 -13.18 18.81
C ALA A 441 -4.71 -13.89 18.87
N PRO A 442 -3.66 -13.40 19.59
CA PRO A 442 -2.43 -14.15 19.77
C PRO A 442 -2.62 -15.39 20.66
N LYS A 443 -1.66 -16.31 20.55
CA LYS A 443 -1.52 -17.49 21.40
C LYS A 443 -0.10 -17.56 21.95
N PHE A 444 0.02 -17.74 23.25
CA PHE A 444 1.29 -18.01 23.91
C PHE A 444 1.19 -19.30 24.73
N VAL A 445 2.13 -20.22 24.53
CA VAL A 445 2.26 -21.47 25.26
C VAL A 445 3.58 -21.42 26.02
N PRO A 446 3.55 -21.29 27.36
CA PRO A 446 4.77 -21.30 28.16
C PRO A 446 5.60 -22.56 27.89
N GLY A 447 6.92 -22.38 27.69
CA GLY A 447 7.84 -23.49 27.46
C GLY A 447 7.78 -24.15 26.07
N ASP A 448 6.88 -23.73 25.17
CA ASP A 448 6.80 -24.26 23.81
C ASP A 448 6.62 -23.16 22.75
N PRO A 449 7.71 -22.46 22.38
CA PRO A 449 7.67 -21.38 21.39
C PRO A 449 7.10 -21.78 20.03
N SER A 450 7.22 -23.07 19.65
CA SER A 450 6.72 -23.59 18.37
C SER A 450 5.19 -23.52 18.25
N LYS A 451 4.50 -23.48 19.39
CA LYS A 451 3.04 -23.37 19.47
C LYS A 451 2.55 -21.94 19.64
N ASN A 452 3.44 -20.96 19.71
CA ASN A 452 3.09 -19.55 19.78
C ASN A 452 2.56 -19.07 18.43
N LYS A 453 1.54 -18.22 18.47
CA LYS A 453 1.00 -17.54 17.30
C LYS A 453 0.90 -16.06 17.62
N ARG A 454 1.77 -15.28 16.99
CA ARG A 454 1.70 -13.82 17.00
C ARG A 454 0.76 -13.34 15.90
N ARG A 455 -0.24 -12.54 16.26
CA ARG A 455 -1.29 -12.03 15.36
C ARG A 455 -1.82 -10.71 15.93
N ALA A 456 -2.25 -9.86 15.01
CA ALA A 456 -3.03 -8.66 15.31
C ALA A 456 -3.98 -8.43 14.14
N GLN A 457 -5.25 -8.81 14.27
CA GLN A 457 -6.18 -8.84 13.14
C GLN A 457 -7.00 -7.55 13.08
N TRP A 458 -6.81 -6.76 12.03
CA TRP A 458 -7.63 -5.58 11.76
C TRP A 458 -8.82 -5.99 10.91
N ARG A 459 -10.03 -5.70 11.41
CA ARG A 459 -11.27 -6.34 10.93
C ARG A 459 -12.41 -5.37 10.81
N VAL A 460 -13.39 -5.77 10.00
CA VAL A 460 -14.70 -5.15 9.91
C VAL A 460 -15.78 -6.19 10.25
N ASN A 461 -16.93 -5.73 10.74
CA ASN A 461 -18.04 -6.63 11.07
C ASN A 461 -18.74 -7.15 9.81
N ASP A 462 -18.89 -6.26 8.83
CA ASP A 462 -19.65 -6.47 7.62
C ASP A 462 -18.95 -5.73 6.48
N ILE A 463 -18.19 -6.47 5.68
CA ILE A 463 -17.42 -5.90 4.59
C ILE A 463 -18.32 -5.24 3.54
N THR A 464 -19.54 -5.75 3.32
CA THR A 464 -20.45 -5.21 2.29
C THR A 464 -20.95 -3.80 2.63
N LYS A 465 -20.85 -3.40 3.91
CA LYS A 465 -21.16 -2.03 4.37
C LYS A 465 -19.90 -1.20 4.59
N ALA A 466 -18.85 -1.84 5.11
CA ALA A 466 -17.62 -1.13 5.49
C ALA A 466 -16.86 -0.57 4.28
N VAL A 467 -16.97 -1.18 3.10
CA VAL A 467 -16.26 -0.73 1.88
C VAL A 467 -16.47 0.76 1.57
N ALA A 468 -17.65 1.32 1.85
CA ALA A 468 -17.92 2.75 1.63
C ALA A 468 -17.09 3.70 2.51
N ALA A 469 -16.56 3.22 3.64
CA ALA A 469 -15.65 3.99 4.50
C ALA A 469 -14.17 3.72 4.20
N LEU A 470 -13.87 2.67 3.44
CA LEU A 470 -12.51 2.21 3.16
C LEU A 470 -11.99 2.65 1.79
N TYR A 471 -12.90 2.97 0.85
CA TYR A 471 -12.61 3.21 -0.55
C TYR A 471 -13.43 4.38 -1.09
N GLN A 472 -12.85 5.14 -2.00
CA GLN A 472 -13.51 6.24 -2.70
C GLN A 472 -14.57 5.71 -3.69
N HIS A 473 -14.27 4.59 -4.37
CA HIS A 473 -15.15 3.99 -5.37
C HIS A 473 -15.50 2.55 -5.00
N THR A 474 -16.79 2.24 -4.94
CA THR A 474 -17.30 0.90 -4.68
C THR A 474 -18.41 0.56 -5.65
N GLU A 475 -18.38 -0.66 -6.17
CA GLU A 475 -19.35 -1.14 -7.15
C GLU A 475 -19.72 -2.58 -6.85
N VAL A 476 -21.02 -2.89 -6.84
CA VAL A 476 -21.51 -4.26 -6.72
C VAL A 476 -21.78 -4.77 -8.13
N LEU A 477 -21.03 -5.79 -8.54
CA LEU A 477 -21.09 -6.36 -9.88
C LEU A 477 -21.63 -7.78 -9.82
N ARG A 478 -22.47 -8.14 -10.79
CA ARG A 478 -22.88 -9.53 -11.02
C ARG A 478 -22.15 -10.06 -12.23
N ILE A 479 -21.30 -11.04 -12.02
CA ILE A 479 -20.56 -11.75 -13.06
C ILE A 479 -21.50 -12.80 -13.66
N SER A 480 -21.84 -12.65 -14.94
CA SER A 480 -22.60 -13.66 -15.68
C SER A 480 -21.69 -14.84 -15.99
N GLY A 481 -21.92 -15.98 -15.35
CA GLY A 481 -21.19 -17.20 -15.67
C GLY A 481 -21.56 -17.71 -17.06
N GLU A 482 -20.57 -18.03 -17.88
CA GLU A 482 -20.79 -18.91 -19.02
C GLU A 482 -20.77 -20.35 -18.50
N VAL A 483 -21.94 -21.01 -18.48
CA VAL A 483 -22.00 -22.45 -18.26
C VAL A 483 -21.52 -23.13 -19.55
N SER A 484 -20.20 -23.23 -19.71
CA SER A 484 -19.63 -24.14 -20.69
C SER A 484 -19.75 -25.56 -20.13
N ASP A 485 -20.63 -26.36 -20.72
CA ASP A 485 -20.80 -27.79 -20.44
C ASP A 485 -19.59 -28.66 -20.85
N GLN A 486 -18.41 -28.07 -21.05
CA GLN A 486 -17.19 -28.83 -21.31
C GLN A 486 -16.37 -29.02 -20.03
N PRO A 487 -16.06 -30.27 -19.64
CA PRO A 487 -15.17 -30.54 -18.53
C PRO A 487 -13.77 -29.96 -18.83
N PRO A 488 -13.04 -29.47 -17.81
CA PRO A 488 -11.68 -28.98 -18.00
C PRO A 488 -10.81 -30.11 -18.58
N SER A 489 -10.10 -29.81 -19.66
CA SER A 489 -9.06 -30.70 -20.20
C SER A 489 -7.99 -30.90 -19.14
N ILE A 490 -7.72 -32.18 -18.85
CA ILE A 490 -6.80 -32.70 -17.83
C ILE A 490 -5.36 -32.23 -18.09
#